data_AF-A0A3C0IXH2-F1
#
_entry.id   AF-A0A3C0IXH2-F1
#
_cell.length_a   1.000
_cell.length_b   1.000
_cell.length_c   1.000
_cell.angle_alpha   90.00
_cell.angle_beta   90.00
_cell.angle_gamma   90.00
#
_symmetry.space_group_name_H-M   'P 1'
#
loop_
_entity.id
_entity.type
_entity.pdbx_description
1 polymer ?
#
loop_
_entity_poly.entity_id
_entity_poly.type
_entity_poly.pdbx_seq_one_letter_code
_entity_poly.pdbx_strand_id
1 'polypeptide(L)'
;MDAMARAGASLYAPCAGRGICGKCRLIAEGGLAAPTDAERDHLTPRELAAGVRLACQARITGDAAVRAAGADAASSARILLRDENSGPAHAGPSSIAPQSEPEAHTQPRPADFGVALDIGTTTLVAYLVDRGTGLIMDAVGALNPQAAHGADLISRIVFSETPGGLNKL
;
A
#
# COMPACT_ATOMS: atom_id res chain seq x y z
N MET A 1 8.40 -7.09 -16.92
CA MET A 1 8.89 -6.16 -15.87
C MET A 1 9.74 -5.06 -16.49
N ASP A 2 10.81 -5.39 -17.21
CA ASP A 2 11.76 -4.42 -17.78
C ASP A 2 11.12 -3.34 -18.67
N ALA A 3 10.15 -3.73 -19.50
CA ALA A 3 9.44 -2.78 -20.36
C ALA A 3 8.63 -1.74 -19.55
N MET A 4 7.99 -2.14 -18.45
CA MET A 4 7.25 -1.22 -17.58
C MET A 4 8.19 -0.29 -16.82
N ALA A 5 9.32 -0.81 -16.32
CA ALA A 5 10.33 0.00 -15.64
C ALA A 5 10.88 1.10 -16.55
N ARG A 6 11.15 0.80 -17.83
CA ARG A 6 11.58 1.80 -18.83
C ARG A 6 10.49 2.84 -19.15
N ALA A 7 9.22 2.46 -19.00
CA ALA A 7 8.08 3.35 -19.16
C ALA A 7 7.76 4.16 -17.89
N GLY A 8 8.57 4.05 -16.83
CA GLY A 8 8.34 4.75 -15.56
C GLY A 8 7.24 4.14 -14.69
N ALA A 9 6.73 2.95 -15.03
CA ALA A 9 5.71 2.24 -14.26
C ALA A 9 6.34 1.13 -13.41
N SER A 10 5.97 1.06 -12.12
CA SER A 10 6.43 0.01 -11.20
C SER A 10 5.27 -0.84 -10.73
N LEU A 11 5.50 -2.15 -10.63
CA LEU A 11 4.56 -3.11 -10.06
C LEU A 11 5.14 -3.68 -8.77
N TYR A 12 4.27 -3.92 -7.79
CA TYR A 12 4.66 -4.62 -6.59
C TYR A 12 5.00 -6.09 -6.90
N ALA A 13 6.27 -6.46 -6.74
CA ALA A 13 6.78 -7.78 -7.08
C ALA A 13 7.72 -8.32 -5.99
N PRO A 14 7.20 -8.68 -4.80
CA PRO A 14 8.03 -9.10 -3.65
C PRO A 14 8.81 -10.39 -3.90
N CYS A 15 8.39 -11.21 -4.87
CA CYS A 15 9.13 -12.40 -5.28
C CYS A 15 10.31 -12.13 -6.23
N ALA A 16 10.64 -10.87 -6.51
CA ALA A 16 11.68 -10.47 -7.46
C ALA A 16 11.54 -11.16 -8.83
N GLY A 17 10.29 -11.38 -9.26
CA GLY A 17 9.98 -11.94 -10.57
C GLY A 17 10.04 -13.46 -10.72
N ARG A 18 10.20 -14.21 -9.62
CA ARG A 18 10.22 -15.69 -9.65
C ARG A 18 8.88 -16.36 -10.00
N GLY A 19 7.79 -15.60 -10.10
CA GLY A 19 6.47 -16.15 -10.44
C GLY A 19 5.75 -16.86 -9.28
N ILE A 20 6.30 -16.85 -8.06
CA ILE A 20 5.77 -17.62 -6.91
C ILE A 20 4.72 -16.89 -6.05
N CYS A 21 4.48 -15.59 -6.28
CA CYS A 21 3.60 -14.79 -5.42
C CYS A 21 2.32 -14.29 -6.10
N GLY A 22 2.24 -14.33 -7.43
CA GLY A 22 1.07 -13.86 -8.18
C GLY A 22 0.71 -12.37 -8.06
N LYS A 23 1.57 -11.52 -7.46
CA LYS A 23 1.23 -10.10 -7.14
C LYS A 23 1.53 -9.08 -8.24
N CYS A 24 2.38 -9.43 -9.21
CA CYS A 24 2.79 -8.52 -10.30
C CYS A 24 1.79 -8.50 -11.47
N ARG A 25 0.49 -8.35 -11.17
CA ARG A 25 -0.58 -8.47 -12.17
C ARG A 25 -0.62 -7.24 -13.08
N LEU A 26 -0.81 -7.48 -14.38
CA LEU A 26 -1.06 -6.46 -15.38
C LEU A 26 -2.13 -6.93 -16.36
N ILE A 27 -2.73 -6.02 -17.12
CA ILE A 27 -3.54 -6.37 -18.29
C ILE A 27 -2.67 -6.10 -19.52
N ALA A 28 -2.57 -7.08 -20.39
CA ALA A 28 -1.81 -6.99 -21.63
C ALA A 28 -2.65 -7.44 -22.83
N GLU A 29 -2.53 -6.68 -23.91
CA GLU A 29 -3.16 -6.93 -25.20
C GLU A 29 -2.09 -6.90 -26.29
N GLY A 30 -2.22 -7.74 -27.32
CA GLY A 30 -1.28 -7.80 -28.45
C GLY A 30 -0.24 -8.93 -28.35
N GLY A 31 0.98 -8.66 -28.82
CA GLY A 31 2.05 -9.64 -29.03
C GLY A 31 2.68 -10.16 -27.74
N LEU A 32 2.00 -11.09 -27.07
CA LEU A 32 2.53 -11.83 -25.93
C LEU A 32 2.64 -13.33 -26.22
N ALA A 33 3.67 -13.96 -25.63
CA ALA A 33 3.77 -15.41 -25.59
C ALA A 33 2.60 -16.02 -24.79
N ALA A 34 2.33 -17.30 -25.05
CA ALA A 34 1.32 -18.07 -24.33
C ALA A 34 1.55 -18.02 -22.80
N PRO A 35 0.49 -18.13 -21.98
CA PRO A 35 0.62 -18.14 -20.53
C PRO A 35 1.60 -19.22 -20.04
N THR A 36 2.42 -18.91 -19.04
CA THR A 36 3.31 -19.90 -18.39
C THR A 36 2.54 -20.73 -17.35
N ASP A 37 3.15 -21.80 -16.84
CA ASP A 37 2.56 -22.58 -15.74
C ASP A 37 2.35 -21.73 -14.49
N ALA A 38 3.35 -20.92 -14.12
CA ALA A 38 3.25 -19.99 -13.00
C ALA A 38 2.08 -18.97 -13.16
N GLU A 39 1.72 -18.61 -14.39
CA GLU A 39 0.54 -17.78 -14.64
C GLU A 39 -0.76 -18.58 -14.44
N ARG A 40 -0.83 -19.82 -14.90
CA ARG A 40 -1.98 -20.71 -14.68
C ARG A 40 -2.20 -21.05 -13.20
N ASP A 41 -1.12 -21.14 -12.42
CA ASP A 41 -1.19 -21.42 -10.99
C ASP A 41 -1.77 -20.26 -10.17
N HIS A 42 -1.66 -19.03 -10.68
CA HIS A 42 -2.04 -17.82 -9.95
C HIS A 42 -3.19 -17.03 -10.56
N LEU A 43 -3.55 -17.31 -11.82
CA LEU A 43 -4.60 -16.62 -12.57
C LEU A 43 -5.67 -17.61 -13.00
N THR A 44 -6.93 -17.24 -12.78
CA THR A 44 -8.06 -18.02 -13.25
C THR A 44 -8.16 -17.98 -14.77
N PRO A 45 -8.79 -18.99 -15.41
CA PRO A 45 -9.03 -18.97 -16.85
C PRO A 45 -9.77 -17.70 -17.33
N ARG A 46 -10.67 -17.17 -16.50
CA ARG A 46 -11.41 -15.93 -16.78
C ARG A 46 -10.50 -14.70 -16.76
N GLU A 47 -9.57 -14.62 -15.82
CA GLU A 47 -8.59 -13.53 -15.76
C GLU A 47 -7.64 -13.56 -16.95
N LEU A 48 -7.14 -14.75 -17.31
CA LEU A 48 -6.30 -14.93 -18.51
C LEU A 48 -7.05 -14.54 -19.79
N ALA A 49 -8.32 -14.92 -19.90
CA ALA A 49 -9.18 -14.53 -21.03
C ALA A 49 -9.46 -13.02 -21.08
N ALA A 50 -9.48 -12.36 -19.92
CA ALA A 50 -9.58 -10.89 -19.81
C ALA A 50 -8.23 -10.17 -20.04
N GLY A 51 -7.18 -10.89 -20.45
CA GLY A 51 -5.86 -10.32 -20.73
C GLY A 51 -5.01 -10.08 -19.48
N VAL A 52 -5.42 -10.56 -18.31
CA VAL A 52 -4.59 -10.46 -17.09
C VAL A 52 -3.39 -11.39 -17.21
N ARG A 53 -2.20 -10.87 -16.96
CA ARG A 53 -0.92 -11.59 -17.01
C ARG A 53 -0.06 -11.24 -15.80
N LEU A 54 0.91 -12.10 -15.49
CA LEU A 54 1.94 -11.77 -14.48
C LEU A 54 3.10 -11.07 -15.17
N ALA A 55 3.36 -9.82 -14.83
CA ALA A 55 4.40 -8.99 -15.43
C ALA A 55 5.80 -9.60 -15.38
N CYS A 56 6.07 -10.48 -14.41
CA CYS A 56 7.34 -11.18 -14.30
C CYS A 56 7.48 -12.43 -15.18
N GLN A 57 6.37 -12.99 -15.66
CA GLN A 57 6.35 -14.20 -16.50
C GLN A 57 5.96 -13.90 -17.95
N ALA A 58 5.17 -12.86 -18.17
CA ALA A 58 4.73 -12.41 -19.47
C ALA A 58 5.92 -11.98 -20.34
N ARG A 59 6.12 -12.69 -21.47
CA ARG A 59 7.11 -12.33 -22.49
C ARG A 59 6.43 -11.64 -23.66
N ILE A 60 6.98 -10.48 -24.03
CA ILE A 60 6.57 -9.71 -25.20
C ILE A 60 7.23 -10.32 -26.43
N THR A 61 6.44 -10.72 -27.42
CA THR A 61 6.90 -11.30 -28.70
C THR A 61 6.60 -10.42 -29.90
N GLY A 62 5.85 -9.33 -29.72
CA GLY A 62 5.55 -8.32 -30.72
C GLY A 62 4.97 -7.07 -30.07
N ASP A 63 4.33 -6.20 -30.85
CA ASP A 63 3.72 -4.98 -30.32
C ASP A 63 2.62 -5.31 -29.30
N ALA A 64 2.79 -4.80 -28.07
CA ALA A 64 1.91 -5.08 -26.96
C ALA A 64 1.57 -3.81 -26.19
N ALA A 65 0.28 -3.63 -25.91
CA ALA A 65 -0.21 -2.61 -25.00
C ALA A 65 -0.37 -3.21 -23.61
N VAL A 66 0.19 -2.56 -22.60
CA VAL A 66 0.10 -3.00 -21.20
C VAL A 66 -0.45 -1.89 -20.32
N ARG A 67 -1.34 -2.25 -19.40
CA ARG A 67 -1.83 -1.38 -18.33
C ARG A 67 -1.77 -2.11 -16.99
N ALA A 68 -1.62 -1.40 -15.89
CA ALA A 68 -1.68 -2.03 -14.56
C ALA A 68 -3.06 -2.69 -14.36
N ALA A 69 -3.07 -3.96 -13.91
CA ALA A 69 -4.31 -4.63 -13.53
C ALA A 69 -4.72 -4.06 -12.16
N GLY A 70 -5.54 -3.02 -12.19
CA GLY A 70 -5.90 -2.23 -11.00
C GLY A 70 -5.33 -0.82 -10.99
N ALA A 71 -5.28 -0.13 -12.14
CA ALA A 71 -4.99 1.30 -12.19
C ALA A 71 -6.02 2.19 -11.44
N ASP A 72 -7.05 1.61 -10.84
CA ASP A 72 -7.96 2.24 -9.86
C ASP A 72 -7.79 1.65 -8.46
N ALA A 73 -6.56 1.44 -8.03
CA ALA A 73 -6.27 1.03 -6.66
C ALA A 73 -5.02 1.72 -6.10
N ALA A 74 -5.00 3.06 -6.14
CA ALA A 74 -4.99 3.70 -4.82
C ALA A 74 -6.29 3.22 -4.17
N SER A 75 -6.26 2.02 -3.56
CA SER A 75 -7.40 1.54 -2.82
C SER A 75 -7.68 2.65 -1.84
N SER A 76 -8.79 3.36 -1.99
CA SER A 76 -9.41 4.06 -0.89
C SER A 76 -9.49 3.00 0.20
N ALA A 77 -8.54 3.04 1.13
CA ALA A 77 -8.40 2.04 2.17
C ALA A 77 -9.59 2.26 3.09
N ARG A 78 -10.74 1.70 2.71
CA ARG A 78 -11.92 1.64 3.56
C ARG A 78 -11.64 0.57 4.57
N ILE A 79 -11.09 1.00 5.69
CA ILE A 79 -10.96 0.17 6.87
C ILE A 79 -12.36 -0.17 7.35
N LEU A 80 -12.59 -1.46 7.59
CA LEU A 80 -13.73 -1.94 8.33
C LEU A 80 -13.62 -1.35 9.74
N LEU A 81 -14.39 -0.29 10.00
CA LEU A 81 -14.56 0.20 11.36
C LEU A 81 -15.16 -0.94 12.18
N ARG A 82 -14.56 -1.16 13.36
CA ARG A 82 -15.01 -2.08 14.38
C ARG A 82 -16.50 -1.82 14.68
N ASP A 83 -17.32 -2.88 14.59
CA ASP A 83 -18.75 -2.86 14.93
C ASP A 83 -18.96 -2.17 16.29
N GLU A 84 -20.01 -1.34 16.35
CA GLU A 84 -20.40 -0.44 17.44
C GLU A 84 -20.76 -1.16 18.76
N ASN A 85 -20.42 -2.43 18.93
CA ASN A 85 -20.95 -3.28 19.99
C ASN A 85 -19.89 -3.97 20.86
N SER A 86 -18.71 -3.36 21.05
CA SER A 86 -17.66 -3.93 21.89
C SER A 86 -17.06 -2.94 22.88
N GLY A 87 -17.88 -2.51 23.85
CA GLY A 87 -17.48 -2.03 25.19
C GLY A 87 -16.56 -0.79 25.23
N PRO A 88 -16.31 -0.21 26.42
CA PRO A 88 -15.48 0.99 26.51
C PRO A 88 -14.06 0.63 26.06
N ALA A 89 -13.59 1.31 25.01
CA ALA A 89 -12.22 1.22 24.57
C ALA A 89 -11.31 1.61 25.75
N HIS A 90 -10.41 0.69 26.12
CA HIS A 90 -9.36 0.95 27.08
C HIS A 90 -8.59 2.20 26.67
N ALA A 91 -8.72 3.27 27.47
CA ALA A 91 -7.80 4.38 27.49
C ALA A 91 -6.40 3.83 27.77
N GLY A 92 -5.56 3.76 26.74
CA GLY A 92 -4.12 3.63 26.92
C GLY A 92 -3.61 4.81 27.75
N PRO A 93 -2.50 4.65 28.49
CA PRO A 93 -2.07 5.65 29.45
C PRO A 93 -1.76 6.97 28.75
N SER A 94 -2.60 7.96 29.03
CA SER A 94 -2.31 9.37 28.88
C SER A 94 -1.11 9.71 29.76
N SER A 95 0.10 9.69 29.20
CA SER A 95 1.26 10.36 29.80
C SER A 95 1.82 11.40 28.86
N ILE A 96 0.96 12.33 28.45
CA ILE A 96 1.36 13.73 28.33
C ILE A 96 0.56 14.42 29.43
N ALA A 97 1.24 14.80 30.51
CA ALA A 97 0.60 15.36 31.70
C ALA A 97 -0.22 16.61 31.32
N PRO A 98 -1.45 16.78 31.86
CA PRO A 98 -2.22 17.99 31.64
C PRO A 98 -1.60 19.12 32.45
N GLN A 99 -0.97 20.08 31.77
CA GLN A 99 -0.68 21.36 32.41
C GLN A 99 -1.96 22.19 32.41
N SER A 100 -2.63 22.16 33.57
CA SER A 100 -3.59 23.12 34.16
C SER A 100 -4.46 23.96 33.21
N GLU A 101 -5.77 23.74 33.27
CA GLU A 101 -6.76 24.78 32.92
C GLU A 101 -6.67 25.94 33.93
N PRO A 102 -6.80 27.21 33.50
CA PRO A 102 -8.12 27.76 33.18
C PRO A 102 -8.14 28.73 31.99
N GLU A 103 -9.22 28.70 31.20
CA GLU A 103 -10.09 29.86 30.89
C GLU A 103 -10.91 29.57 29.63
N ALA A 104 -12.23 29.73 29.77
CA ALA A 104 -13.19 29.67 28.68
C ALA A 104 -12.88 30.78 27.65
N HIS A 105 -12.12 30.44 26.62
CA HIS A 105 -11.97 31.27 25.43
C HIS A 105 -12.94 30.75 24.36
N THR A 106 -14.12 31.37 24.33
CA THR A 106 -15.16 31.16 23.32
C THR A 106 -14.76 31.82 21.99
N GLN A 107 -13.56 31.52 21.50
CA GLN A 107 -13.21 31.75 20.11
C GLN A 107 -13.25 30.38 19.42
N PRO A 108 -14.00 30.21 18.31
CA PRO A 108 -13.94 28.96 17.55
C PRO A 108 -12.48 28.75 17.16
N ARG A 109 -11.86 27.72 17.74
CA ARG A 109 -10.53 27.31 17.34
C ARG A 109 -10.59 27.05 15.82
N PRO A 110 -9.64 27.56 15.02
CA PRO A 110 -9.57 27.19 13.61
C PRO A 110 -9.62 25.66 13.53
N ALA A 111 -10.40 25.13 12.58
CA ALA A 111 -10.80 23.72 12.54
C ALA A 111 -9.68 22.78 13.00
N ASP A 112 -9.88 22.15 14.16
CA ASP A 112 -8.86 21.39 14.88
C ASP A 112 -8.80 19.99 14.29
N PHE A 113 -8.01 19.82 13.24
CA PHE A 113 -7.78 18.54 12.60
C PHE A 113 -6.48 17.89 13.10
N GLY A 114 -6.48 16.56 13.14
CA GLY A 114 -5.33 15.71 13.43
C GLY A 114 -5.12 14.70 12.32
N VAL A 115 -3.95 14.08 12.30
CA VAL A 115 -3.66 12.96 11.40
C VAL A 115 -3.24 11.76 12.23
N ALA A 116 -3.88 10.62 11.99
CA ALA A 116 -3.41 9.33 12.48
C ALA A 116 -2.66 8.61 11.36
N LEU A 117 -1.51 8.00 11.67
CA LEU A 117 -0.67 7.30 10.72
C LEU A 117 -0.56 5.83 11.11
N ASP A 118 -0.94 4.93 10.19
CA ASP A 118 -0.68 3.49 10.29
C ASP A 118 0.49 3.13 9.38
N ILE A 119 1.61 2.73 9.99
CA ILE A 119 2.87 2.44 9.31
C ILE A 119 3.03 0.92 9.21
N GLY A 120 2.44 0.33 8.18
CA GLY A 120 2.63 -1.06 7.83
C GLY A 120 3.91 -1.30 7.03
N THR A 121 4.37 -2.56 7.00
CA THR A 121 5.54 -2.96 6.20
C THR A 121 5.31 -2.79 4.70
N THR A 122 4.08 -3.02 4.26
CA THR A 122 3.70 -2.96 2.84
C THR A 122 2.95 -1.67 2.51
N THR A 123 2.20 -1.12 3.47
CA THR A 123 1.26 -0.02 3.24
C THR A 123 1.39 1.00 4.35
N LEU A 124 1.42 2.28 3.96
CA LEU A 124 1.24 3.42 4.86
C LEU A 124 -0.19 3.93 4.67
N VAL A 125 -0.87 4.25 5.76
CA VAL A 125 -2.21 4.86 5.72
C VAL A 125 -2.23 6.10 6.61
N ALA A 126 -2.81 7.19 6.10
CA ALA A 126 -3.07 8.40 6.84
C ALA A 126 -4.58 8.64 6.96
N TYR A 127 -5.06 8.95 8.15
CA TYR A 127 -6.44 9.32 8.43
C TYR A 127 -6.48 10.78 8.84
N LEU A 128 -7.28 11.60 8.18
CA LEU A 128 -7.63 12.93 8.66
C LEU A 128 -8.71 12.78 9.72
N VAL A 129 -8.50 13.35 10.90
CA VAL A 129 -9.38 13.20 12.06
C VAL A 129 -9.81 14.58 12.53
N ASP A 130 -11.10 14.80 12.72
CA ASP A 130 -11.60 15.95 13.47
C ASP A 130 -11.31 15.71 14.95
N ARG A 131 -10.49 16.56 15.59
CA ARG A 131 -10.06 16.35 16.98
C ARG A 131 -11.10 16.77 18.00
N GLY A 132 -12.08 17.59 17.60
CA GLY A 132 -13.19 17.99 18.47
C GLY A 132 -14.20 16.87 18.66
N THR A 133 -14.46 16.10 17.61
CA THR A 133 -15.45 15.01 17.58
C THR A 133 -14.83 13.61 17.65
N GLY A 134 -13.56 13.47 17.27
CA GLY A 134 -12.86 12.19 17.12
C GLY A 134 -13.22 11.44 15.83
N LEU A 135 -13.99 12.04 14.92
CA LEU A 135 -14.42 11.40 13.67
C LEU A 135 -13.31 11.41 12.62
N ILE A 136 -13.21 10.30 11.86
CA ILE A 136 -12.35 10.23 10.68
C ILE A 136 -13.06 10.95 9.53
N MET A 137 -12.43 12.01 9.05
CA MET A 137 -12.90 12.87 7.96
C MET A 137 -12.50 12.32 6.59
N ASP A 138 -11.29 11.75 6.49
CA ASP A 138 -10.78 11.16 5.25
C ASP A 138 -9.67 10.12 5.52
N ALA A 139 -9.37 9.28 4.54
CA ALA A 139 -8.29 8.28 4.61
C ALA A 139 -7.60 8.10 3.25
N VAL A 140 -6.26 8.13 3.26
CA VAL A 140 -5.43 7.87 2.08
C VAL A 140 -4.38 6.81 2.38
N GLY A 141 -4.17 5.88 1.44
CA GLY A 141 -3.17 4.81 1.56
C GLY A 141 -2.17 4.83 0.41
N ALA A 142 -0.93 4.45 0.69
CA ALA A 142 0.14 4.30 -0.28
C ALA A 142 1.04 3.10 0.04
N LEU A 143 1.74 2.57 -0.96
CA LEU A 143 2.78 1.56 -0.71
C LEU A 143 3.91 2.15 0.13
N ASN A 144 4.41 1.37 1.09
CA ASN A 144 5.54 1.77 1.90
C ASN A 144 6.80 1.86 1.02
N PRO A 145 7.41 3.05 0.84
CA PRO A 145 8.60 3.23 0.00
C PRO A 145 9.78 2.35 0.41
N GLN A 146 9.86 1.96 1.68
CA GLN A 146 10.88 1.04 2.20
C GLN A 146 10.80 -0.36 1.57
N ALA A 147 9.75 -0.69 0.82
CA ALA A 147 9.68 -1.91 0.03
C ALA A 147 10.80 -2.00 -1.02
N ALA A 148 11.39 -0.88 -1.44
CA ALA A 148 12.57 -0.85 -2.31
C ALA A 148 13.85 -1.37 -1.62
N HIS A 149 13.88 -1.37 -0.30
CA HIS A 149 15.06 -1.71 0.52
C HIS A 149 14.92 -3.03 1.28
N GLY A 150 13.78 -3.71 1.14
CA GLY A 150 13.54 -5.01 1.74
C GLY A 150 12.10 -5.47 1.56
N ALA A 151 11.92 -6.75 1.22
CA ALA A 151 10.62 -7.37 1.02
C ALA A 151 9.87 -7.61 2.35
N ASP A 152 10.61 -7.70 3.45
CA ASP A 152 10.09 -7.94 4.81
C ASP A 152 10.92 -7.18 5.87
N LEU A 153 10.46 -7.20 7.12
CA LEU A 153 11.11 -6.49 8.24
C LEU A 153 12.56 -6.90 8.47
N ILE A 154 12.87 -8.19 8.40
CA ILE A 154 14.22 -8.70 8.68
C ILE A 154 15.18 -8.19 7.61
N SER A 155 14.79 -8.26 6.34
CA SER A 155 15.61 -7.73 5.25
C SER A 155 15.89 -6.22 5.38
N ARG A 156 14.94 -5.45 5.94
CA ARG A 156 15.12 -4.00 6.18
C ARG A 156 16.01 -3.70 7.39
N ILE A 157 15.92 -4.50 8.45
CA ILE A 157 16.83 -4.40 9.60
C ILE A 157 18.27 -4.61 9.12
N VAL A 158 18.52 -5.67 8.37
CA VAL A 158 19.86 -5.95 7.79
C VAL A 158 20.29 -4.81 6.86
N PHE A 159 19.39 -4.27 6.03
CA PHE A 159 19.71 -3.12 5.18
C PHE A 159 20.10 -1.88 5.99
N SER A 160 19.43 -1.62 7.13
CA SER A 160 19.70 -0.47 7.98
C SER A 160 21.12 -0.46 8.58
N GLU A 161 21.72 -1.64 8.76
CA GLU A 161 23.09 -1.83 9.28
C GLU A 161 24.16 -1.53 8.22
N THR A 162 23.79 -1.41 6.93
CA THR A 162 24.72 -1.02 5.87
C THR A 162 25.12 0.46 5.99
N PRO A 163 26.30 0.89 5.50
CA PRO A 163 26.71 2.30 5.56
C PRO A 163 25.67 3.24 4.92
N GLY A 164 25.04 4.06 5.75
CA GLY A 164 23.98 5.00 5.35
C GLY A 164 22.63 4.34 5.04
N GLY A 165 22.45 3.06 5.36
CA GLY A 165 21.21 2.31 5.14
C GLY A 165 20.04 2.87 5.95
N LEU A 166 20.26 3.20 7.23
CA LEU A 166 19.23 3.79 8.10
C LEU A 166 18.64 5.10 7.55
N ASN A 167 19.46 5.96 6.93
CA ASN A 167 19.00 7.24 6.37
C ASN A 167 18.18 7.08 5.07
N LYS A 168 18.15 5.87 4.49
CA LYS A 168 17.44 5.55 3.25
C LYS A 168 16.12 4.82 3.51
N LEU A 169 15.85 4.41 4.76
CA LEU A 169 14.56 3.88 5.21
C LEU A 169 13.66 5.02 5.67
#